data_AF-A0A2E5YM39-F1
#
_entry.id   AF-A0A2E5YM39-F1
#
_cell.length_a   1.000
_cell.length_b   1.000
_cell.length_c   1.000
_cell.angle_alpha   90.00
_cell.angle_beta   90.00
_cell.angle_gamma   90.00
#
_symmetry.space_group_name_H-M   'P 1'
#
loop_
_entity.id
_entity.type
_entity.pdbx_description
1 polymer ?
#
loop_
_entity_poly.entity_id
_entity_poly.type
_entity_poly.pdbx_seq_one_letter_code
_entity_poly.pdbx_strand_id
1 'polypeptide(L)'
;MSVDDLDGQVIAGTRATTTEIDLHLACLRRYPEIGAVLHTHAVHASIFAVTQKPIPCVLEEFEYYVGCDVPVAPYHGTGSGELGESVAALLGDRAATLIANHGLVVVGRSPEEALRLINLVERAARGH
;
A
#
# COMPACT_ATOMS: atom_id res chain seq x y z
N MET A 1 7.83 9.35 17.19
CA MET A 1 7.01 9.44 15.96
C MET A 1 7.22 10.85 15.42
N SER A 2 7.29 11.02 14.10
CA SER A 2 7.18 12.33 13.46
C SER A 2 5.70 12.59 13.17
N VAL A 3 5.32 13.85 13.11
CA VAL A 3 4.06 14.31 12.54
C VAL A 3 4.44 15.23 11.41
N ASP A 4 4.02 14.88 10.21
CA ASP A 4 4.38 15.53 8.96
C ASP A 4 3.11 16.11 8.34
N ASP A 5 3.22 17.28 7.71
CA ASP A 5 2.12 17.85 6.93
C ASP A 5 2.00 17.17 5.55
N LEU A 6 1.00 17.58 4.76
CA LEU A 6 0.78 17.03 3.42
C LEU A 6 1.85 17.44 2.41
N ASP A 7 2.79 18.32 2.75
CA ASP A 7 3.97 18.69 1.95
C ASP A 7 5.23 17.91 2.38
N GLY A 8 5.10 17.02 3.38
CA GLY A 8 6.20 16.21 3.92
C GLY A 8 7.12 16.96 4.87
N GLN A 9 6.70 18.11 5.39
CA GLN A 9 7.46 18.86 6.39
C GLN A 9 7.11 18.40 7.79
N VAL A 10 8.13 18.18 8.62
CA VAL A 10 7.93 17.80 10.03
C VAL A 10 7.37 18.98 10.80
N ILE A 11 6.15 18.85 11.31
CA ILE A 11 5.46 19.87 12.11
C ILE A 11 5.49 19.56 13.61
N ALA A 12 5.68 18.30 14.01
CA ALA A 12 5.89 17.90 15.40
C ALA A 12 6.62 16.56 15.52
N GLY A 13 7.08 16.26 16.74
CA GLY A 13 7.78 15.01 17.06
C GLY A 13 9.31 15.13 17.05
N THR A 14 9.97 14.05 17.47
CA THR A 14 11.43 14.03 17.70
C THR A 14 12.16 12.98 16.86
N ARG A 15 11.43 12.15 16.11
CA ARG A 15 12.01 11.17 15.20
C ARG A 15 12.06 11.74 13.78
N ALA A 16 13.02 11.28 13.00
CA ALA A 16 13.01 11.52 11.56
C ALA A 16 11.79 10.87 10.90
N THR A 17 11.33 11.50 9.83
CA THR A 17 10.30 10.98 8.93
C THR A 17 10.74 9.66 8.31
N THR A 18 9.78 8.79 7.98
CA THR A 18 10.07 7.59 7.20
C THR A 18 10.70 7.96 5.84
N THR A 19 11.65 7.16 5.38
CA THR A 19 12.26 7.33 4.05
C THR A 19 11.26 7.14 2.92
N GLU A 20 10.09 6.56 3.20
CA GLU A 20 9.02 6.31 2.21
C GLU A 20 7.83 7.25 2.35
N ILE A 21 8.03 8.45 2.92
CA ILE A 21 6.92 9.38 3.16
C ILE A 21 6.15 9.73 1.88
N ASP A 22 6.85 9.86 0.76
CA ASP A 22 6.25 10.15 -0.54
C ASP A 22 5.24 9.08 -0.98
N LEU A 23 5.46 7.81 -0.60
CA LEU A 23 4.51 6.72 -0.86
C LEU A 23 3.18 6.96 -0.13
N HIS A 24 3.26 7.33 1.15
CA HIS A 24 2.09 7.60 1.97
C HIS A 24 1.38 8.88 1.51
N LEU A 25 2.13 9.95 1.24
CA LEU A 25 1.58 11.24 0.82
C LEU A 25 0.91 11.16 -0.56
N ALA A 26 1.49 10.44 -1.52
CA ALA A 26 0.89 10.25 -2.84
C ALA A 26 -0.49 9.59 -2.74
N CYS A 27 -0.63 8.56 -1.90
CA CYS A 27 -1.92 7.90 -1.65
C CYS A 27 -2.91 8.86 -0.96
N LEU A 28 -2.50 9.53 0.12
CA LEU A 28 -3.37 10.45 0.88
C LEU A 28 -3.85 11.65 0.05
N ARG A 29 -2.97 12.20 -0.80
CA ARG A 29 -3.32 13.32 -1.69
C ARG A 29 -4.28 12.90 -2.80
N ARG A 30 -4.11 11.67 -3.33
CA ARG A 30 -4.92 11.17 -4.44
C ARG A 30 -6.31 10.69 -4.02
N TYR A 31 -6.44 10.16 -2.80
CA TYR A 31 -7.68 9.59 -2.28
C TYR A 31 -8.09 10.28 -0.97
N PRO A 32 -8.79 11.44 -1.03
CA PRO A 32 -9.16 12.21 0.16
C PRO A 32 -10.04 11.45 1.17
N GLU A 33 -10.67 10.36 0.76
CA GLU A 33 -11.52 9.49 1.57
C GLU A 33 -10.75 8.49 2.45
N ILE A 34 -9.47 8.26 2.20
CA ILE A 34 -8.66 7.32 3.00
C ILE A 34 -8.12 8.03 4.26
N GLY A 35 -8.10 7.31 5.38
CA GLY A 35 -7.57 7.79 6.65
C GLY A 35 -6.27 7.10 7.08
N ALA A 36 -5.82 6.09 6.33
CA ALA A 36 -4.61 5.35 6.62
C ALA A 36 -3.99 4.73 5.37
N VAL A 37 -2.66 4.69 5.36
CA VAL A 37 -1.82 3.97 4.40
C VAL A 37 -0.86 3.11 5.21
N LEU A 38 -0.84 1.81 4.96
CA LEU A 38 0.08 0.86 5.60
C LEU A 38 0.93 0.19 4.53
N HIS A 39 2.25 0.24 4.71
CA HIS A 39 3.22 -0.48 3.90
C HIS A 39 3.84 -1.62 4.72
N THR A 40 3.92 -2.82 4.13
CA THR A 40 4.51 -3.99 4.79
C THR A 40 5.26 -4.87 3.80
N HIS A 41 6.18 -5.68 4.31
CA HIS A 41 6.81 -6.78 3.57
C HIS A 41 6.25 -8.13 4.02
N ALA A 42 4.91 -8.25 4.01
CA ALA A 42 4.22 -9.49 4.37
C ALA A 42 4.70 -10.65 3.48
N VAL A 43 5.00 -11.80 4.09
CA VAL A 43 5.83 -12.85 3.48
C VAL A 43 5.24 -13.35 2.17
N HIS A 44 3.95 -13.72 2.16
CA HIS A 44 3.33 -14.32 0.98
C HIS A 44 3.00 -13.27 -0.08
N ALA A 45 2.50 -12.10 0.32
CA ALA A 45 2.30 -10.98 -0.60
C ALA A 45 3.60 -10.58 -1.31
N SER A 46 4.72 -10.54 -0.58
CA SER A 46 6.04 -10.26 -1.16
C SER A 46 6.50 -11.31 -2.18
N ILE A 47 6.06 -12.57 -2.08
CA ILE A 47 6.37 -13.60 -3.10
C ILE A 47 5.72 -13.24 -4.45
N PHE A 48 4.48 -12.76 -4.43
CA PHE A 48 3.81 -12.26 -5.63
C PHE A 48 4.51 -11.01 -6.18
N ALA A 49 4.94 -10.12 -5.29
CA ALA A 49 5.68 -8.91 -5.66
C ALA A 49 7.02 -9.21 -6.35
N VAL A 50 7.81 -10.18 -5.85
CA VAL A 50 9.10 -10.55 -6.48
C VAL A 50 8.91 -11.34 -7.77
N THR A 51 7.82 -12.11 -7.89
CA THR A 51 7.49 -12.83 -9.14
C THR A 51 6.76 -11.96 -10.16
N GLN A 52 6.43 -10.71 -9.79
CA GLN A 52 5.70 -9.74 -10.60
C GLN A 52 4.37 -10.30 -11.12
N LYS A 53 3.70 -11.06 -10.26
CA LYS A 53 2.36 -11.60 -10.53
C LYS A 53 1.35 -10.90 -9.62
N PRO A 54 0.19 -10.48 -10.14
CA PRO A 54 -0.87 -9.97 -9.29
C PRO A 54 -1.41 -11.08 -8.40
N ILE A 55 -1.92 -10.72 -7.23
CA ILE A 55 -2.75 -11.66 -6.44
C ILE A 55 -4.14 -11.65 -7.08
N PRO A 56 -4.63 -12.78 -7.62
CA PRO A 56 -5.91 -12.83 -8.31
C PRO A 56 -7.09 -12.63 -7.36
N CYS A 57 -8.22 -12.17 -7.89
CA CYS A 57 -9.48 -12.10 -7.15
C CYS A 57 -10.08 -13.51 -6.97
N VAL A 58 -9.65 -14.19 -5.90
CA VAL A 58 -9.97 -15.61 -5.67
C VAL A 58 -11.18 -15.85 -4.77
N LEU A 59 -11.50 -14.89 -3.90
CA LEU A 59 -12.57 -14.98 -2.91
C LEU A 59 -13.51 -13.77 -3.06
N GLU A 60 -14.80 -13.95 -2.83
CA GLU A 60 -15.79 -12.86 -2.88
C GLU A 60 -15.43 -11.67 -1.95
N GLU A 61 -14.77 -11.96 -0.83
CA GLU A 61 -14.30 -10.93 0.10
C GLU A 61 -13.24 -9.99 -0.52
N PHE A 62 -12.49 -10.43 -1.53
CA PHE A 62 -11.58 -9.55 -2.28
C PHE A 62 -12.32 -8.55 -3.14
N GLU A 63 -13.36 -9.00 -3.85
CA GLU A 63 -14.19 -8.11 -4.66
C GLU A 63 -14.82 -7.03 -3.77
N TYR A 64 -15.35 -7.42 -2.61
CA TYR A 64 -16.04 -6.50 -1.72
C TYR A 64 -15.11 -5.56 -0.93
N TYR A 65 -14.00 -6.07 -0.39
CA TYR A 65 -13.14 -5.30 0.53
C TYR A 65 -11.87 -4.74 -0.13
N VAL A 66 -11.34 -5.40 -1.16
CA VAL A 66 -10.07 -5.02 -1.82
C VAL A 66 -10.30 -4.36 -3.17
N GLY A 67 -11.44 -4.61 -3.84
CA GLY A 67 -11.72 -4.09 -5.16
C GLY A 67 -11.26 -5.00 -6.30
N CYS A 68 -11.34 -6.33 -6.11
CA CYS A 68 -10.95 -7.40 -7.04
C CYS A 68 -9.50 -7.89 -6.84
N ASP A 69 -8.61 -7.71 -7.81
CA ASP A 69 -7.23 -8.21 -7.76
C ASP A 69 -6.28 -7.25 -7.03
N VAL A 70 -5.10 -7.73 -6.61
CA VAL A 70 -4.01 -6.89 -6.10
C VAL A 70 -2.92 -6.79 -7.17
N PRO A 71 -2.86 -5.68 -7.94
CA PRO A 71 -1.93 -5.51 -9.04
C PRO A 71 -0.50 -5.26 -8.53
N VAL A 72 0.48 -5.29 -9.44
CA VAL A 72 1.90 -5.04 -9.13
C VAL A 72 2.35 -3.75 -9.78
N ALA A 73 2.71 -2.75 -8.97
CA ALA A 73 3.33 -1.53 -9.44
C ALA A 73 4.77 -1.81 -9.92
N PRO A 74 5.24 -1.15 -10.99
CA PRO A 74 6.62 -1.26 -11.42
C PRO A 74 7.58 -0.83 -10.31
N TYR A 75 8.79 -1.39 -10.36
CA TYR A 75 9.83 -1.03 -9.40
C TYR A 75 10.34 0.40 -9.67
N HIS A 76 10.40 1.19 -8.61
CA HIS A 76 11.11 2.46 -8.54
C HIS A 76 11.99 2.46 -7.30
N GLY A 77 12.95 3.39 -7.23
CA GLY A 77 13.81 3.50 -6.05
C GLY A 77 13.00 3.74 -4.77
N THR A 78 13.33 3.03 -3.69
CA THR A 78 12.74 3.24 -2.36
C THR A 78 12.80 4.71 -1.96
N GLY A 79 11.68 5.25 -1.49
CA GLY A 79 11.58 6.64 -1.08
C GLY A 79 11.50 7.67 -2.21
N SER A 80 11.40 7.23 -3.48
CA SER A 80 11.19 8.16 -4.60
C SER A 80 9.72 8.59 -4.72
N GLY A 81 9.49 9.82 -5.16
CA GLY A 81 8.15 10.28 -5.56
C GLY A 81 7.54 9.45 -6.69
N GLU A 82 8.36 8.94 -7.61
CA GLU A 82 7.91 8.05 -8.69
C GLU A 82 7.28 6.76 -8.15
N LEU A 83 7.87 6.17 -7.10
CA LEU A 83 7.30 5.00 -6.43
C LEU A 83 5.91 5.33 -5.88
N GLY A 84 5.79 6.47 -5.18
CA GLY A 84 4.53 6.91 -4.57
C GLY A 84 3.44 7.14 -5.62
N GLU A 85 3.74 7.88 -6.67
CA GLU A 85 2.78 8.16 -7.75
C GLU A 85 2.37 6.90 -8.51
N SER A 86 3.32 6.00 -8.79
CA SER A 86 3.05 4.73 -9.47
C SER A 86 2.10 3.84 -8.66
N VAL A 87 2.35 3.71 -7.34
CA VAL A 87 1.47 2.98 -6.42
C VAL A 87 0.10 3.65 -6.31
N ALA A 88 0.07 4.97 -6.08
CA ALA A 88 -1.18 5.70 -5.92
C ALA A 88 -2.03 5.64 -7.19
N ALA A 89 -1.44 5.75 -8.38
CA ALA A 89 -2.16 5.63 -9.64
C ALA A 89 -2.75 4.24 -9.87
N LEU A 90 -2.03 3.19 -9.47
CA LEU A 90 -2.43 1.80 -9.71
C LEU A 90 -3.51 1.30 -8.76
N LEU A 91 -3.63 1.88 -7.55
CA LEU A 91 -4.73 1.58 -6.63
C LEU A 91 -6.08 1.73 -7.34
N GLY A 92 -6.37 2.87 -7.97
CA GLY A 92 -7.67 3.11 -8.61
C GLY A 92 -8.81 2.89 -7.62
N ASP A 93 -9.73 1.97 -7.95
CA ASP A 93 -10.83 1.58 -7.06
C ASP A 93 -10.46 0.45 -6.08
N ARG A 94 -9.18 0.09 -5.98
CA ARG A 94 -8.66 -0.97 -5.10
C ARG A 94 -8.08 -0.41 -3.82
N ALA A 95 -8.13 -1.23 -2.78
CA ALA A 95 -7.55 -0.92 -1.48
C ALA A 95 -6.10 -1.42 -1.31
N ALA A 96 -5.55 -2.18 -2.26
CA ALA A 96 -4.22 -2.77 -2.14
C ALA A 96 -3.47 -2.79 -3.47
N THR A 97 -2.14 -2.62 -3.41
CA THR A 97 -1.23 -2.88 -4.52
C THR A 97 0.08 -3.49 -4.02
N LEU A 98 0.68 -4.35 -4.82
CA LEU A 98 2.05 -4.81 -4.64
C LEU A 98 3.02 -3.83 -5.31
N ILE A 99 4.28 -3.85 -4.88
CA ILE A 99 5.40 -3.13 -5.50
C ILE A 99 6.43 -4.19 -5.93
N ALA A 100 6.74 -4.26 -7.23
CA ALA A 100 7.68 -5.24 -7.77
C ALA A 100 8.99 -5.28 -6.97
N ASN A 101 9.44 -6.47 -6.57
CA ASN A 101 10.66 -6.69 -5.78
C ASN A 101 10.70 -5.99 -4.41
N HIS A 102 9.56 -5.60 -3.84
CA HIS A 102 9.55 -4.79 -2.63
C HIS A 102 8.53 -5.28 -1.59
N GLY A 103 7.23 -5.07 -1.80
CA GLY A 103 6.23 -5.40 -0.77
C GLY A 103 4.81 -5.02 -1.13
N LEU A 104 3.99 -4.82 -0.10
CA LEU A 104 2.55 -4.56 -0.17
C LEU A 104 2.24 -3.17 0.38
N VAL A 105 1.34 -2.46 -0.29
CA VAL A 105 0.74 -1.20 0.18
C VAL A 105 -0.77 -1.38 0.24
N VAL A 106 -1.36 -0.97 1.36
CA VAL A 106 -2.80 -1.02 1.60
C VAL A 106 -3.30 0.32 2.12
N VAL A 107 -4.44 0.75 1.59
CA VAL A 107 -5.16 1.96 2.02
C VAL A 107 -6.47 1.60 2.69
N GLY A 108 -6.93 2.44 3.62
CA GLY A 108 -8.21 2.27 4.29
C GLY A 108 -8.68 3.54 4.98
N ARG A 109 -9.94 3.60 5.41
CA ARG A 109 -10.53 4.76 6.10
C ARG A 109 -10.01 4.91 7.54
N SER A 110 -9.46 3.84 8.10
CA SER A 110 -8.79 3.85 9.40
C SER A 110 -7.61 2.87 9.42
N PRO A 111 -6.66 3.03 10.35
CA PRO A 111 -5.56 2.07 10.52
C PRO A 111 -6.05 0.65 10.77
N GLU A 112 -7.16 0.49 11.51
CA GLU A 112 -7.75 -0.82 11.78
C GLU A 112 -8.34 -1.46 10.52
N GLU A 113 -8.95 -0.67 9.62
CA GLU A 113 -9.41 -1.16 8.33
C GLU A 113 -8.25 -1.61 7.45
N ALA A 114 -7.23 -0.76 7.29
CA ALA A 114 -6.04 -1.09 6.51
C ALA A 114 -5.33 -2.35 7.05
N LEU A 115 -5.26 -2.52 8.37
CA LEU A 115 -4.68 -3.72 8.98
C LEU A 115 -5.52 -4.98 8.71
N ARG A 116 -6.85 -4.89 8.75
CA ARG A 116 -7.73 -6.03 8.37
C ARG A 116 -7.50 -6.42 6.92
N LEU A 117 -7.40 -5.44 6.02
CA LEU A 117 -7.15 -5.66 4.60
C LEU A 117 -5.77 -6.29 4.34
N ILE A 118 -4.71 -5.87 5.05
CA ILE A 118 -3.40 -6.55 4.98
C ILE A 118 -3.52 -8.03 5.33
N ASN A 119 -4.21 -8.35 6.44
CA ASN A 119 -4.39 -9.74 6.86
C ASN A 119 -5.20 -10.56 5.85
N LEU A 120 -6.20 -9.94 5.22
CA LEU A 120 -6.97 -10.55 4.14
C LEU A 120 -6.07 -10.86 2.93
N VAL A 121 -5.30 -9.86 2.48
CA VAL A 121 -4.38 -10.00 1.33
C VAL A 121 -3.34 -11.08 1.58
N GLU A 122 -2.70 -11.08 2.75
CA GLU A 122 -1.68 -12.06 3.11
C GLU A 122 -2.26 -13.49 3.23
N ARG A 123 -3.49 -13.64 3.74
CA ARG A 123 -4.16 -14.95 3.81
C ARG A 123 -4.45 -15.53 2.43
N ALA A 124 -4.92 -14.71 1.48
CA ALA A 124 -5.16 -15.17 0.13
C ALA A 124 -3.84 -15.47 -0.60
N ALA A 125 -2.83 -14.61 -0.45
CA ALA A 125 -1.50 -14.84 -1.04
C ALA A 125 -0.83 -16.12 -0.49
N ARG A 126 -1.16 -16.56 0.72
CA ARG A 126 -0.67 -17.84 1.25
C ARG A 126 -1.36 -19.06 0.61
N GLY A 127 -2.61 -18.90 0.17
CA GLY A 127 -3.41 -19.99 -0.38
C GLY A 127 -3.21 -20.24 -1.87
N HIS A 128 -2.48 -19.37 -2.56
CA HIS A 128 -2.35 -19.32 -4.02
C HIS A 128 -0.91 -18.96 -4.45
#